data_AF-A0A1J1IZY2-F1
#
_entry.id   AF-A0A1J1IZY2-F1
#
_cell.length_a   1.000
_cell.length_b   1.000
_cell.length_c   1.000
_cell.angle_alpha   90.00
_cell.angle_beta   90.00
_cell.angle_gamma   90.00
#
_symmetry.space_group_name_H-M   'P 1'
#
loop_
_entity.id
_entity.type
_entity.pdbx_description
1 polymer ?
#
loop_
_entity_poly.entity_id
_entity_poly.type
_entity_poly.pdbx_seq_one_letter_code
_entity_poly.pdbx_strand_id
1 'polypeptide(L)'
;MIAFNENSFSFFNVMSRTALSVRFSQLLNDEAMLKTNIVGFSITVIYVSIFFHFVSPDEKFNHLMKILVAAAFIGLMIIYSKVEDPEKVQTRFGFVLTAFIYSLMVMPVIEVKKALYEKCTRHMPFPMIVSGTLVGSCWFLHGIIINNGIVILQNSTMLGLNLVQLSMFVIYPSQPASDTKKEKRKKKAE
;
A
#
# COMPACT_ATOMS: atom_id res chain seq x y z
N MET A 1 11.92 17.49 -6.57
CA MET A 1 10.47 17.23 -6.64
C MET A 1 10.30 15.94 -7.42
N ILE A 2 10.34 14.80 -6.74
CA ILE A 2 10.11 13.51 -7.39
C ILE A 2 8.65 13.56 -7.81
N ALA A 3 8.42 13.69 -9.12
CA ALA A 3 7.12 13.49 -9.70
C ALA A 3 6.72 12.06 -9.32
N PHE A 4 5.92 11.93 -8.27
CA PHE A 4 4.93 10.87 -8.22
C PHE A 4 4.15 11.05 -9.52
N ASN A 5 4.54 10.27 -10.52
CA ASN A 5 3.72 10.07 -11.70
C ASN A 5 2.45 9.40 -11.17
N GLU A 6 1.51 10.22 -10.72
CA GLU A 6 0.22 9.81 -10.18
C GLU A 6 -0.56 9.20 -11.33
N ASN A 7 -0.27 7.93 -11.58
CA ASN A 7 -1.11 7.11 -12.42
C ASN A 7 -2.53 7.23 -11.89
N SER A 8 -3.45 7.36 -12.85
CA SER A 8 -4.90 7.47 -12.69
C SER A 8 -5.58 6.48 -11.74
N PHE A 9 -4.86 5.49 -11.22
CA PHE A 9 -5.31 4.46 -10.29
C PHE A 9 -5.10 4.78 -8.79
N SER A 10 -4.33 5.82 -8.41
CA SER A 10 -3.94 6.03 -6.99
C SER A 10 -5.12 6.27 -6.04
N PHE A 11 -6.03 7.19 -6.39
CA PHE A 11 -7.20 7.53 -5.56
C PHE A 11 -8.19 6.37 -5.43
N PHE A 12 -8.49 5.70 -6.55
CA PHE A 12 -9.33 4.52 -6.57
C PHE A 12 -8.78 3.44 -5.63
N ASN A 13 -7.48 3.16 -5.73
CA ASN A 13 -6.81 2.14 -4.94
C ASN A 13 -6.83 2.45 -3.44
N VAL A 14 -6.43 3.65 -3.03
CA VAL A 14 -6.32 4.00 -1.61
C VAL A 14 -7.68 4.08 -0.94
N MET A 15 -8.69 4.66 -1.60
CA MET A 15 -10.05 4.77 -1.06
C MET A 15 -10.68 3.38 -0.94
N SER A 16 -10.60 2.57 -1.99
CA SER A 16 -11.16 1.21 -1.96
C SER A 16 -10.46 0.35 -0.91
N ARG A 17 -9.13 0.38 -0.83
CA ARG A 17 -8.38 -0.38 0.17
C ARG A 17 -8.80 0.00 1.59
N THR A 18 -8.83 1.29 1.91
CA THR A 18 -9.11 1.75 3.27
C THR A 18 -10.57 1.50 3.67
N ALA A 19 -11.54 1.79 2.80
CA ALA A 19 -12.95 1.53 3.07
C ALA A 19 -13.28 0.04 3.21
N LEU A 20 -12.76 -0.81 2.32
CA LEU A 20 -12.99 -2.25 2.39
C LEU A 20 -12.29 -2.89 3.61
N SER A 21 -11.15 -2.35 4.04
CA SER A 21 -10.47 -2.81 5.27
C SER A 21 -11.28 -2.47 6.52
N VAL A 22 -11.95 -1.30 6.56
CA VAL A 22 -12.92 -0.99 7.64
C VAL A 22 -14.04 -2.02 7.66
N ARG A 23 -14.66 -2.32 6.50
CA ARG A 23 -15.73 -3.33 6.44
C ARG A 23 -15.25 -4.71 6.87
N PHE A 24 -14.07 -5.13 6.42
CA PHE A 24 -13.50 -6.41 6.82
C PHE A 24 -13.24 -6.47 8.33
N SER A 25 -12.76 -5.38 8.93
CA SER A 25 -12.57 -5.29 10.39
C SER A 25 -13.89 -5.46 11.15
N GLN A 26 -14.99 -4.90 10.63
CA GLN A 26 -16.33 -5.09 11.20
C GLN A 26 -16.80 -6.54 11.07
N LEU A 27 -16.56 -7.19 9.92
CA LEU A 27 -16.89 -8.60 9.72
C LEU A 27 -16.11 -9.53 10.66
N LEU A 28 -14.85 -9.17 10.96
CA LEU A 28 -14.02 -9.88 11.95
C LEU A 28 -14.41 -9.59 13.40
N ASN A 29 -15.21 -8.56 13.65
CA ASN A 29 -15.47 -8.02 14.98
C ASN A 29 -14.17 -7.69 15.76
N ASP A 30 -13.14 -7.21 15.06
CA ASP A 30 -11.83 -6.89 15.63
C ASP A 30 -11.68 -5.37 15.85
N GLU A 31 -11.70 -4.95 17.11
CA GLU A 31 -11.64 -3.52 17.45
C GLU A 31 -10.32 -2.85 17.08
N ALA A 32 -9.20 -3.57 17.18
CA ALA A 32 -7.89 -3.01 16.91
C ALA A 32 -7.77 -2.66 15.42
N MET A 33 -8.11 -3.61 14.55
CA MET A 33 -8.18 -3.41 13.11
C MET A 33 -9.20 -2.33 12.74
N LEU A 34 -10.37 -2.32 13.38
CA LEU A 34 -11.40 -1.33 13.09
C LEU A 34 -10.90 0.10 13.38
N LYS A 35 -10.35 0.33 14.58
CA LYS A 35 -9.83 1.65 14.99
C LYS A 35 -8.71 2.10 14.07
N THR A 36 -7.73 1.24 13.76
CA THR A 36 -6.63 1.61 12.86
C THR A 36 -7.09 1.89 11.44
N ASN A 37 -8.01 1.06 10.90
CA ASN A 37 -8.52 1.27 9.54
C ASN A 37 -9.41 2.51 9.43
N ILE A 38 -10.17 2.86 10.47
CA ILE A 38 -10.91 4.13 10.52
C ILE A 38 -9.95 5.31 10.45
N VAL A 39 -8.87 5.30 11.25
CA VAL A 39 -7.85 6.37 11.19
C VAL A 39 -7.24 6.47 9.79
N GLY A 40 -6.87 5.34 9.17
CA GLY A 40 -6.34 5.31 7.81
C GLY A 40 -7.34 5.83 6.75
N PHE A 41 -8.61 5.48 6.90
CA PHE A 41 -9.69 6.00 6.05
C PHE A 41 -9.87 7.51 6.24
N SER A 42 -9.90 8.01 7.47
CA SER A 42 -10.00 9.44 7.77
C SER A 42 -8.84 10.24 7.17
N ILE A 43 -7.60 9.74 7.31
CA ILE A 43 -6.43 10.36 6.68
C ILE A 43 -6.59 10.41 5.16
N THR A 44 -7.10 9.34 4.56
CA THR A 44 -7.35 9.29 3.11
C THR A 44 -8.38 10.32 2.67
N VAL A 45 -9.49 10.45 3.40
CA VAL A 45 -10.52 11.47 3.12
C VAL A 45 -9.94 12.88 3.23
N ILE A 46 -9.21 13.17 4.30
CA ILE A 46 -8.56 14.48 4.50
C ILE A 46 -7.58 14.79 3.37
N TYR A 47 -6.72 13.83 3.01
CA TYR A 47 -5.78 13.97 1.91
C TYR A 47 -6.49 14.27 0.58
N VAL A 48 -7.55 13.53 0.26
CA VAL A 48 -8.35 13.77 -0.94
C VAL A 48 -8.99 15.16 -0.91
N SER A 49 -9.58 15.57 0.21
CA SER A 49 -10.20 16.90 0.34
C SER A 49 -9.19 18.03 0.09
N ILE A 50 -7.99 17.91 0.68
CA ILE A 50 -6.91 18.87 0.48
C ILE A 50 -6.43 18.84 -0.97
N PHE A 51 -6.23 17.67 -1.56
CA PHE A 51 -5.81 17.52 -2.96
C PHE A 51 -6.75 18.24 -3.93
N PHE A 52 -8.07 18.11 -3.74
CA PHE A 52 -9.07 18.78 -4.59
C PHE A 52 -9.07 20.31 -4.49
N HIS A 53 -8.53 20.86 -3.40
CA HIS A 53 -8.32 22.30 -3.25
C HIS A 53 -7.19 22.80 -4.18
N PHE A 54 -6.13 22.01 -4.37
CA PHE A 54 -4.93 22.42 -5.10
C PHE A 54 -4.87 21.98 -6.56
N VAL A 55 -5.63 20.96 -6.96
CA VAL A 55 -5.61 20.47 -8.35
C VAL A 55 -6.26 21.46 -9.32
N SER A 56 -5.72 21.53 -10.55
CA SER A 56 -6.20 22.43 -11.60
C SER A 56 -7.66 22.12 -12.00
N PRO A 57 -8.50 23.12 -12.36
CA PRO A 57 -9.89 22.88 -12.77
C PRO A 57 -10.05 21.85 -13.88
N ASP A 58 -9.11 21.83 -14.83
CA ASP A 58 -9.14 20.94 -16.00
C ASP A 58 -8.90 19.47 -15.63
N GLU A 59 -8.16 19.20 -14.55
CA GLU A 59 -7.90 17.85 -14.05
C GLU A 59 -8.96 17.37 -13.04
N LYS A 60 -9.68 18.28 -12.39
CA LYS A 60 -10.69 17.96 -11.35
C LYS A 60 -11.71 16.93 -11.81
N PHE A 61 -12.20 17.06 -13.04
CA PHE A 61 -13.20 16.13 -13.58
C PHE A 61 -12.67 14.70 -13.64
N ASN A 62 -11.43 14.51 -14.11
CA ASN A 62 -10.80 13.19 -14.19
C ASN A 62 -10.59 12.56 -12.80
N HIS A 63 -10.20 13.37 -11.81
CA HIS A 63 -10.07 12.90 -10.42
C HIS A 63 -11.42 12.57 -9.80
N LEU A 64 -12.46 13.38 -10.06
CA LEU A 64 -13.81 13.13 -9.58
C LEU A 64 -14.37 11.82 -10.14
N MET A 65 -14.17 11.55 -11.44
CA MET A 65 -14.60 10.28 -12.04
C MET A 65 -13.93 9.07 -11.37
N LYS A 66 -12.64 9.15 -11.04
CA LYS A 66 -11.94 8.08 -10.31
C LYS A 66 -12.52 7.84 -8.92
N ILE A 67 -12.88 8.90 -8.21
CA ILE A 67 -13.55 8.81 -6.90
C ILE A 67 -14.93 8.18 -7.05
N LEU A 68 -15.71 8.57 -8.05
CA LEU A 68 -17.03 7.99 -8.29
C LEU A 68 -16.94 6.50 -8.62
N VAL A 69 -15.97 6.08 -9.44
CA VAL A 69 -15.70 4.67 -9.71
C VAL A 69 -15.29 3.93 -8.42
N ALA A 70 -14.48 4.55 -7.56
CA ALA A 70 -14.11 3.97 -6.27
C ALA A 70 -15.34 3.82 -5.35
N ALA A 71 -16.16 4.86 -5.26
CA ALA A 71 -17.38 4.87 -4.46
C ALA A 71 -18.38 3.82 -4.95
N ALA A 72 -18.54 3.66 -6.26
CA ALA A 72 -19.39 2.64 -6.86
C ALA A 72 -18.87 1.22 -6.54
N PHE A 73 -17.56 0.98 -6.68
CA PHE A 73 -16.94 -0.29 -6.34
C PHE A 73 -17.06 -0.61 -4.85
N ILE A 74 -16.78 0.36 -3.97
CA ILE A 74 -16.96 0.22 -2.52
C ILE A 74 -18.43 -0.08 -2.22
N GLY A 75 -19.37 0.68 -2.78
CA GLY A 75 -20.81 0.49 -2.57
C GLY A 75 -21.26 -0.92 -2.96
N LEU A 76 -20.82 -1.40 -4.14
CA LEU A 76 -21.07 -2.77 -4.60
C LEU A 76 -20.54 -3.81 -3.60
N MET A 77 -19.30 -3.65 -3.13
CA MET A 77 -18.70 -4.58 -2.17
C MET A 77 -19.38 -4.53 -0.80
N ILE A 78 -19.83 -3.36 -0.34
CA ILE A 78 -20.61 -3.22 0.88
C ILE A 78 -21.96 -3.93 0.74
N ILE A 79 -22.67 -3.74 -0.38
CA ILE A 79 -23.93 -4.44 -0.67
C ILE A 79 -23.70 -5.95 -0.70
N TYR A 80 -22.68 -6.42 -1.43
CA TYR A 80 -22.28 -7.83 -1.45
C TYR A 80 -22.09 -8.38 -0.02
N SER A 81 -21.36 -7.66 0.83
CA SER A 81 -21.11 -8.08 2.22
C SER A 81 -22.34 -8.08 3.14
N LYS A 82 -23.49 -7.59 2.67
CA LYS A 82 -24.77 -7.61 3.40
C LYS A 82 -25.74 -8.67 2.88
N VAL A 83 -25.63 -9.03 1.60
CA VAL A 83 -26.52 -10.01 0.95
C VAL A 83 -25.93 -11.43 0.92
N GLU A 84 -24.61 -11.55 1.01
CA GLU A 84 -23.92 -12.83 1.08
C GLU A 84 -24.25 -13.58 2.39
N ASP A 85 -24.12 -14.90 2.33
CA ASP A 85 -24.32 -15.80 3.47
C ASP A 85 -23.47 -15.36 4.69
N PRO A 86 -24.09 -15.08 5.86
CA PRO A 86 -23.39 -14.64 7.07
C PRO A 86 -22.26 -15.56 7.51
N GLU A 87 -22.35 -16.87 7.24
CA GLU A 87 -21.31 -17.83 7.62
C GLU A 87 -20.11 -17.79 6.68
N LYS A 88 -20.29 -17.32 5.44
CA LYS A 88 -19.25 -17.34 4.39
C LYS A 88 -18.69 -15.96 4.08
N VAL A 89 -19.43 -14.90 4.39
CA VAL A 89 -19.11 -13.52 3.99
C VAL A 89 -17.75 -13.08 4.51
N GLN A 90 -17.41 -13.39 5.76
CA GLN A 90 -16.10 -13.02 6.34
C GLN A 90 -14.96 -13.59 5.48
N THR A 91 -15.00 -14.89 5.18
CA THR A 91 -13.95 -15.57 4.43
C THR A 91 -13.89 -15.12 2.97
N ARG A 92 -15.03 -15.09 2.28
CA ARG A 92 -15.09 -14.71 0.85
C ARG A 92 -14.72 -13.25 0.63
N PHE A 93 -15.25 -12.34 1.44
CA PHE A 93 -14.90 -10.93 1.39
C PHE A 93 -13.42 -10.73 1.69
N GLY A 94 -12.89 -11.43 2.69
CA GLY A 94 -11.47 -11.38 3.02
C GLY A 94 -10.56 -11.84 1.87
N PHE A 95 -10.94 -12.88 1.12
CA PHE A 95 -10.19 -13.27 -0.09
C PHE A 95 -10.26 -12.24 -1.21
N VAL A 96 -11.44 -11.67 -1.49
CA VAL A 96 -11.58 -10.61 -2.49
C VAL A 96 -10.74 -9.38 -2.11
N LEU A 97 -10.79 -8.97 -0.85
CA LEU A 97 -9.97 -7.88 -0.32
C LEU A 97 -8.46 -8.22 -0.43
N THR A 98 -8.06 -9.45 -0.13
CA THR A 98 -6.68 -9.90 -0.26
C THR A 98 -6.18 -9.80 -1.70
N ALA A 99 -6.96 -10.34 -2.66
CA ALA A 99 -6.64 -10.27 -4.08
C ALA A 99 -6.53 -8.81 -4.55
N PHE A 100 -7.45 -7.95 -4.09
CA PHE A 100 -7.39 -6.52 -4.37
C PHE A 100 -6.09 -5.90 -3.84
N ILE A 101 -5.75 -6.12 -2.57
CA ILE A 101 -4.51 -5.61 -1.95
C ILE A 101 -3.28 -6.10 -2.70
N TYR A 102 -3.23 -7.37 -3.11
CA TYR A 102 -2.10 -7.92 -3.85
C TYR A 102 -1.94 -7.30 -5.23
N SER A 103 -3.04 -6.93 -5.89
CA SER A 103 -2.96 -6.19 -7.16
C SER A 103 -2.27 -4.82 -7.00
N LEU A 104 -2.28 -4.25 -5.78
CA LEU A 104 -1.58 -3.00 -5.45
C LEU A 104 -0.08 -3.21 -5.20
N MET A 105 0.37 -4.44 -4.94
CA MET A 105 1.77 -4.76 -4.63
C MET A 105 2.68 -4.80 -5.87
N VAL A 106 2.18 -4.44 -7.05
CA VAL A 106 2.97 -4.41 -8.29
C VAL A 106 4.13 -3.41 -8.20
N MET A 107 3.92 -2.23 -7.59
CA MET A 107 4.97 -1.21 -7.46
C MET A 107 6.20 -1.68 -6.66
N PRO A 108 6.07 -2.16 -5.41
CA PRO A 108 7.24 -2.63 -4.65
C PRO A 108 7.93 -3.84 -5.31
N VAL A 109 7.21 -4.69 -6.05
CA VAL A 109 7.83 -5.77 -6.84
C VAL A 109 8.67 -5.20 -7.99
N ILE A 110 8.19 -4.17 -8.68
CA ILE A 110 8.95 -3.46 -9.72
C ILE A 110 10.21 -2.81 -9.12
N GLU A 111 10.12 -2.23 -7.92
CA GLU A 111 11.26 -1.62 -7.24
C GLU A 111 12.36 -2.63 -6.94
N VAL A 112 12.01 -3.83 -6.45
CA VAL A 112 12.98 -4.93 -6.27
C VAL A 112 13.63 -5.31 -7.60
N LYS A 113 12.84 -5.46 -8.67
CA LYS A 113 13.37 -5.79 -10.00
C LYS A 113 14.34 -4.72 -10.51
N LYS A 114 14.01 -3.44 -10.32
CA LYS A 114 14.88 -2.32 -10.68
C LYS A 114 16.17 -2.32 -9.87
N ALA A 115 16.10 -2.55 -8.56
CA ALA A 115 17.28 -2.63 -7.71
C ALA A 115 18.23 -3.76 -8.12
N LEU A 116 17.67 -4.92 -8.50
CA LEU A 116 18.44 -6.06 -9.01
C LEU A 116 19.15 -5.76 -10.35
N TYR A 117 18.50 -5.00 -11.23
CA TYR A 117 19.04 -4.63 -12.55
C TYR A 117 20.08 -3.51 -12.44
N GLU A 118 19.75 -2.43 -11.72
CA GLU A 118 20.59 -1.24 -11.58
C GLU A 118 21.69 -1.41 -10.54
N LYS A 119 21.63 -2.46 -9.72
CA LYS A 119 22.59 -2.76 -8.65
C LYS A 119 22.75 -1.60 -7.65
N CYS A 120 21.68 -0.84 -7.42
CA CYS A 120 21.64 0.24 -6.44
C CYS A 120 20.22 0.40 -5.87
N THR A 121 20.10 1.11 -4.74
CA THR A 121 18.81 1.32 -4.05
C THR A 121 18.29 2.76 -4.14
N ARG A 122 18.82 3.59 -5.05
CA ARG A 122 18.52 5.03 -5.15
C ARG A 122 17.02 5.35 -5.22
N HIS A 123 16.24 4.50 -5.89
CA HIS A 123 14.82 4.72 -6.14
C HIS A 123 13.90 4.11 -5.06
N MET A 124 14.44 3.34 -4.09
CA MET A 124 13.63 2.69 -3.07
C MET A 124 13.47 3.58 -1.81
N PRO A 125 12.24 3.75 -1.29
CA PRO A 125 11.98 4.64 -0.17
C PRO A 125 12.28 3.95 1.18
N PHE A 126 13.55 3.96 1.61
CA PHE A 126 14.01 3.25 2.83
C PHE A 126 13.13 3.47 4.08
N PRO A 127 12.78 4.71 4.49
CA PRO A 127 11.97 4.92 5.69
C PRO A 127 10.57 4.29 5.59
N MET A 128 9.97 4.31 4.40
CA MET A 128 8.66 3.70 4.15
C MET A 128 8.73 2.17 4.25
N ILE A 129 9.80 1.57 3.74
CA ILE A 129 9.99 0.11 3.76
C ILE A 129 10.22 -0.39 5.20
N VAL A 130 11.04 0.31 5.98
CA VAL A 130 11.23 -0.01 7.42
C VAL A 130 9.90 0.11 8.17
N SER A 131 9.18 1.22 7.97
CA SER A 131 7.88 1.44 8.63
C SER A 131 6.86 0.37 8.25
N GLY A 132 6.79 0.01 6.96
CA GLY A 132 5.94 -1.07 6.45
C GLY A 132 6.32 -2.45 6.98
N THR A 133 7.61 -2.70 7.24
CA THR A 133 8.09 -3.95 7.87
C THR A 133 7.61 -4.05 9.30
N LEU A 134 7.72 -2.96 10.08
CA LEU A 134 7.28 -2.92 11.47
C LEU A 134 5.76 -3.11 11.57
N VAL A 135 4.99 -2.33 10.81
CA VAL A 135 3.52 -2.45 10.76
C VAL A 135 3.10 -3.84 10.25
N GLY A 136 3.74 -4.36 9.21
CA GLY A 136 3.47 -5.70 8.68
C GLY A 136 3.75 -6.79 9.71
N SER A 137 4.82 -6.66 10.49
CA SER A 137 5.14 -7.56 11.59
C SER A 137 4.06 -7.51 12.68
N CYS A 138 3.66 -6.31 13.11
CA CYS A 138 2.59 -6.15 14.11
C CYS A 138 1.29 -6.82 13.67
N TRP A 139 0.85 -6.60 12.43
CA TRP A 139 -0.37 -7.22 11.92
C TRP A 139 -0.26 -8.72 11.64
N PHE A 140 0.93 -9.20 11.28
CA PHE A 140 1.18 -10.63 11.16
C PHE A 140 1.05 -11.32 12.52
N LEU A 141 1.69 -10.78 13.57
CA LEU A 141 1.51 -11.27 14.94
C LEU A 141 0.05 -11.15 15.40
N HIS A 142 -0.62 -10.03 15.12
CA HIS A 142 -2.04 -9.84 15.45
C HIS A 142 -2.91 -10.92 14.79
N GLY A 143 -2.68 -11.22 13.52
CA GLY A 143 -3.37 -12.28 12.79
C GLY A 143 -3.23 -13.66 13.44
N ILE A 144 -2.04 -13.97 13.99
CA ILE A 144 -1.80 -15.19 14.78
C ILE A 144 -2.60 -15.16 16.08
N ILE A 145 -2.60 -14.03 16.80
CA ILE A 145 -3.32 -13.86 18.07
C ILE A 145 -4.82 -14.10 17.90
N ILE A 146 -5.43 -13.56 16.83
CA ILE A 146 -6.86 -13.74 16.54
C ILE A 146 -7.17 -15.01 15.73
N ASN A 147 -6.15 -15.87 15.51
CA ASN A 147 -6.23 -17.10 14.72
C ASN A 147 -6.93 -16.91 13.35
N ASN A 148 -6.62 -15.82 12.65
CA ASN A 148 -7.24 -15.49 11.37
C ASN A 148 -6.28 -15.69 10.19
N GLY A 149 -6.50 -16.76 9.43
CA GLY A 149 -5.65 -17.12 8.29
C GLY A 149 -5.57 -16.06 7.19
N ILE A 150 -6.62 -15.24 6.99
CA ILE A 150 -6.62 -14.18 5.97
C ILE A 150 -5.71 -13.03 6.39
N VAL A 151 -5.81 -12.58 7.64
CA VAL A 151 -4.93 -11.53 8.18
C VAL A 151 -3.47 -11.99 8.19
N ILE A 152 -3.22 -13.25 8.56
CA ILE A 152 -1.89 -13.87 8.51
C ILE A 152 -1.36 -13.88 7.07
N LEU A 153 -2.16 -14.35 6.10
CA LEU A 153 -1.76 -14.44 4.68
C LEU A 153 -1.42 -13.07 4.10
N GLN A 154 -2.30 -12.07 4.32
CA GLN A 154 -2.09 -10.70 3.84
C GLN A 154 -0.77 -10.12 4.36
N ASN A 155 -0.55 -10.20 5.68
CA ASN A 155 0.57 -9.52 6.32
C ASN A 155 1.89 -10.28 6.21
N SER A 156 1.88 -11.63 6.17
CA SER A 156 3.08 -12.43 5.89
C SER A 156 3.66 -12.15 4.51
N THR A 157 2.80 -12.04 3.48
CA THR A 157 3.23 -11.73 2.11
C THR A 157 3.81 -10.32 2.02
N MET A 158 3.15 -9.34 2.64
CA MET A 158 3.65 -7.96 2.70
C MET A 158 4.95 -7.85 3.48
N LEU A 159 5.06 -8.53 4.62
CA LEU A 159 6.29 -8.61 5.42
C LEU A 159 7.42 -9.23 4.62
N GLY A 160 7.18 -10.37 3.95
CA GLY A 160 8.17 -11.03 3.12
C GLY A 160 8.70 -10.12 2.00
N LEU A 161 7.82 -9.41 1.29
CA LEU A 161 8.23 -8.47 0.26
C LEU A 161 9.05 -7.30 0.82
N ASN A 162 8.69 -6.79 1.99
CA ASN A 162 9.46 -5.71 2.64
C ASN A 162 10.82 -6.19 3.14
N LEU A 163 10.93 -7.43 3.65
CA LEU A 163 12.21 -8.04 4.02
C LEU A 163 13.12 -8.22 2.80
N VAL A 164 12.55 -8.64 1.66
CA VAL A 164 13.30 -8.67 0.38
C VAL A 164 13.79 -7.28 0.01
N GLN A 165 12.95 -6.25 0.09
CA GLN A 165 13.37 -4.87 -0.18
C GLN A 165 14.46 -4.38 0.78
N LEU A 166 14.34 -4.66 2.09
CA LEU A 166 15.37 -4.32 3.08
C LEU A 166 16.70 -5.01 2.79
N SER A 167 16.67 -6.27 2.35
CA SER A 167 17.90 -6.99 1.96
C SER A 167 18.64 -6.29 0.82
N MET A 168 17.94 -5.61 -0.10
CA MET A 168 18.56 -4.86 -1.19
C MET A 168 19.41 -3.69 -0.67
N PHE A 169 19.04 -3.06 0.45
CA PHE A 169 19.84 -1.98 1.06
C PHE A 169 21.12 -2.48 1.74
N VAL A 170 21.13 -3.76 2.13
CA VAL A 170 22.34 -4.41 2.68
C VAL A 170 23.27 -4.84 1.55
N ILE A 171 22.70 -5.33 0.44
CA ILE A 171 23.45 -5.92 -0.67
C ILE A 171 23.99 -4.85 -1.64
N TYR A 172 23.21 -3.80 -1.92
CA TYR A 172 23.53 -2.80 -2.94
C TYR A 172 23.77 -1.41 -2.35
N PRO A 173 24.69 -0.62 -2.93
CA PRO A 173 24.92 0.76 -2.53
C PRO A 173 23.71 1.66 -2.84
N SER A 174 23.58 2.75 -2.09
CA SER A 174 22.51 3.74 -2.29
C SER A 174 22.61 4.52 -3.61
N GLN A 175 23.76 4.46 -4.30
CA GLN A 175 23.97 5.10 -5.60
C GLN A 175 24.67 4.16 -6.59
N PRO A 176 24.48 4.36 -7.91
CA PRO A 176 25.18 3.57 -8.92
C PRO A 176 26.70 3.71 -8.82
N ALA A 177 27.42 2.64 -9.18
CA ALA A 177 28.89 2.62 -9.12
C ALA A 177 29.58 3.71 -9.98
N SER A 178 28.93 4.16 -11.06
CA SER A 178 29.41 5.29 -11.89
C SER A 178 29.46 6.60 -11.12
N ASP A 179 28.47 6.84 -10.27
CA ASP A 179 28.32 8.07 -9.51
C ASP A 179 29.29 8.06 -8.31
N THR A 180 29.41 6.91 -7.65
CA THR A 180 30.41 6.71 -6.58
C THR A 180 31.84 6.92 -7.08
N LYS A 181 32.18 6.46 -8.29
CA LYS A 181 33.50 6.70 -8.90
C LYS A 181 33.75 8.18 -9.22
N LYS A 182 32.74 8.90 -9.71
CA LYS A 182 32.83 10.34 -9.96
C LYS A 182 33.02 11.14 -8.65
N GLU A 183 32.26 10.82 -7.61
CA GLU A 183 32.37 11.49 -6.31
C GLU A 183 33.74 11.27 -5.66
N LYS A 184 34.26 10.04 -5.71
CA LYS A 184 35.62 9.72 -5.23
C LYS A 184 36.72 10.44 -6.01
N ARG A 185 36.55 10.69 -7.32
CA ARG A 185 37.51 11.48 -8.13
C ARG A 185 37.46 12.95 -7.76
N LYS A 186 36.26 13.52 -7.54
CA LYS A 186 36.10 14.92 -7.15
C LYS A 186 36.74 15.21 -5.78
N LYS A 187 36.49 14.35 -4.79
CA LYS A 187 37.11 14.44 -3.44
C LYS A 187 38.64 14.24 -3.41
N LYS A 188 39.24 13.69 -4.48
CA LYS A 188 40.71 13.56 -4.60
C LYS A 188 41.37 14.74 -5.32
N ALA A 189 40.58 15.58 -5.97
CA ALA A 189 41.03 16.75 -6.72
C ALA A 189 40.87 18.06 -5.92
N GLU A 190 40.23 17.99 -4.75
CA GLU A 190 40.14 19.03 -3.72
C GLU A 190 41.19 18.75 -2.63
#